data_AF-A0A2N3AP38-F1
#
_entry.id   AF-A0A2N3AP38-F1
#
_cell.length_a   1.000
_cell.length_b   1.000
_cell.length_c   1.000
_cell.angle_alpha   90.00
_cell.angle_beta   90.00
_cell.angle_gamma   90.00
#
_symmetry.space_group_name_H-M   'P 1'
#
loop_
_entity.id
_entity.type
_entity.pdbx_description
1 polymer ?
#
loop_
_entity_poly.entity_id
_entity_poly.type
_entity_poly.pdbx_seq_one_letter_code
_entity_poly.pdbx_strand_id
1 'polypeptide(L)' 'MGLGQIYNGQIVKGVVFIILYGISVALMWVVIGFITTPILWIWGMVDANNSAKKINENMATE' A
#
# COMPACT_ATOMS: atom_id res chain seq x y z
N MET A 1 -7.10 -0.11 0.18
CA MET A 1 -5.62 -0.07 0.10
C MET A 1 -5.04 -1.34 0.70
N GLY A 2 -3.88 -1.82 0.26
CA GLY A 2 -3.22 -3.01 0.83
C GLY A 2 -3.40 -4.32 0.06
N LEU A 3 -4.32 -4.36 -0.93
CA LEU A 3 -4.57 -5.56 -1.72
C LEU A 3 -3.37 -5.97 -2.58
N GLY A 4 -2.66 -5.02 -3.20
CA GLY A 4 -1.49 -5.33 -4.02
C GLY A 4 -0.38 -6.02 -3.22
N GLN A 5 -0.13 -5.56 -1.99
CA GLN A 5 0.79 -6.22 -1.06
C GLN A 5 0.32 -7.64 -0.72
N ILE A 6 -0.98 -7.86 -0.50
CA ILE A 6 -1.56 -9.19 -0.25
C ILE A 6 -1.37 -10.11 -1.46
N TYR A 7 -1.61 -9.61 -2.68
CA TYR A 7 -1.39 -10.37 -3.92
C TYR A 7 0.09 -10.75 -4.12
N ASN A 8 1.01 -9.89 -3.71
CA ASN A 8 2.44 -10.17 -3.70
C ASN A 8 2.89 -11.13 -2.58
N GLY A 9 1.95 -11.71 -1.81
CA GLY A 9 2.24 -12.57 -0.66
C GLY A 9 2.66 -11.82 0.61
N GLN A 10 2.68 -10.49 0.59
CA GLN A 10 3.06 -9.63 1.73
C GLN A 10 1.84 -9.31 2.62
N ILE A 11 1.25 -10.34 3.23
CA ILE A 11 0.00 -10.25 4.00
C ILE A 11 0.08 -9.20 5.12
N VAL A 12 1.13 -9.25 5.93
CA VAL A 12 1.31 -8.33 7.07
C VAL A 12 1.38 -6.87 6.60
N LYS A 13 2.16 -6.59 5.55
CA LYS A 13 2.21 -5.24 4.96
C LYS A 13 0.85 -4.81 4.43
N GLY A 14 0.13 -5.70 3.77
CA GLY A 14 -1.21 -5.42 3.27
C GLY A 14 -2.18 -5.02 4.37
N VAL A 15 -2.20 -5.75 5.49
CA VAL A 15 -3.04 -5.43 6.66
C VAL A 15 -2.66 -4.06 7.24
N VAL A 16 -1.37 -3.76 7.37
CA VAL A 16 -0.90 -2.45 7.85
C VAL A 16 -1.40 -1.32 6.93
N PHE A 17 -1.33 -1.49 5.61
CA PHE A 17 -1.86 -0.50 4.65
C PHE A 17 -3.38 -0.34 4.74
N ILE A 18 -4.13 -1.41 5.01
CA ILE A 18 -5.58 -1.33 5.23
C ILE A 18 -5.88 -0.47 6.47
N ILE A 19 -5.20 -0.74 7.58
CA ILE A 19 -5.40 -0.02 8.84
C ILE A 19 -5.03 1.46 8.69
N LEU A 20 -3.84 1.77 8.14
CA LEU A 20 -3.40 3.15 7.92
C LEU A 20 -4.34 3.92 7.01
N TYR A 21 -4.84 3.27 5.95
CA TYR A 21 -5.81 3.91 5.06
C TYR A 21 -7.16 4.12 5.75
N GLY A 22 -7.61 3.19 6.58
CA GLY A 22 -8.82 3.36 7.39
C GLY A 22 -8.71 4.57 8.34
N ILE A 23 -7.56 4.73 8.99
CA ILE A 23 -7.26 5.91 9.82
C ILE A 23 -7.25 7.19 8.98
N SER A 24 -6.61 7.19 7.80
CA SER A 24 -6.55 8.37 6.94
C SER A 24 -7.92 8.77 6.38
N VAL A 25 -8.79 7.81 6.07
CA VAL A 25 -10.17 8.08 5.69
C VAL A 25 -10.96 8.65 6.86
N ALA A 26 -10.76 8.15 8.09
CA ALA A 26 -11.36 8.77 9.28
C ALA A 26 -10.85 10.21 9.49
N LEU A 27 -9.60 10.49 9.14
CA LEU A 27 -9.04 11.84 9.17
C LEU A 27 -9.63 12.77 8.10
N MET A 28 -10.40 12.30 7.11
CA MET A 28 -11.08 13.16 6.12
C MET A 28 -12.15 14.07 6.74
N TRP A 29 -12.65 13.74 7.93
CA TRP A 29 -13.49 14.65 8.73
C TRP A 29 -12.74 15.90 9.18
N VAL A 30 -11.42 15.89 9.05
CA VAL A 30 -10.52 17.03 9.23
C VAL A 30 -9.83 17.31 7.89
N VAL A 31 -9.48 18.57 7.61
CA VAL A 31 -8.85 18.97 6.34
C VAL A 31 -7.58 18.15 6.03
N ILE A 32 -6.87 17.66 7.04
CA ILE A 32 -5.65 16.86 6.89
C ILE A 32 -5.86 15.56 6.12
N GLY A 33 -7.02 14.90 6.26
CA GLY A 33 -7.31 13.65 5.57
C GLY A 33 -7.30 13.78 4.05
N PHE A 34 -7.68 14.96 3.52
CA PHE A 34 -7.68 15.23 2.08
C PHE A 34 -6.28 15.23 1.48
N ILE A 35 -5.24 15.44 2.29
CA ILE A 35 -3.85 15.41 1.86
C ILE A 35 -3.23 14.04 2.15
N THR A 36 -3.44 13.50 3.36
CA THR A 36 -2.82 12.22 3.75
C THR A 36 -3.37 11.03 2.96
N THR A 37 -4.66 11.05 2.61
CA THR A 37 -5.32 9.95 1.89
C THR A 37 -4.77 9.75 0.47
N PRO A 38 -4.65 10.79 -0.40
CA PRO A 38 -4.03 10.63 -1.71
C PRO A 38 -2.53 10.28 -1.61
N ILE A 39 -1.80 10.82 -0.63
CA ILE A 39 -0.39 10.46 -0.42
C ILE A 39 -0.24 8.96 -0.11
N LEU A 40 -1.01 8.45 0.86
CA LEU A 40 -0.99 7.02 1.20
C LEU A 40 -1.47 6.16 0.03
N TRP A 41 -2.41 6.64 -0.78
CA TRP A 41 -2.88 5.96 -1.97
C TRP A 41 -1.78 5.77 -3.01
N ILE A 42 -1.07 6.86 -3.36
CA ILE A 42 0.07 6.82 -4.30
C ILE A 42 1.19 5.94 -3.76
N TRP A 43 1.55 6.13 -2.49
CA TRP A 43 2.64 5.37 -1.87
C TRP A 43 2.34 3.87 -1.85
N GLY A 44 1.11 3.48 -1.52
CA GLY A 44 0.68 2.08 -1.53
C GLY A 44 0.76 1.42 -2.91
N MET A 45 0.45 2.16 -3.99
CA MET A 45 0.61 1.65 -5.36
C MET A 45 2.09 1.47 -5.74
N VAL A 46 2.94 2.46 -5.42
CA VAL A 46 4.37 2.42 -5.70
C VAL A 46 5.03 1.25 -4.96
N ASP A 47 4.71 1.06 -3.68
CA ASP A 47 5.23 -0.04 -2.87
C ASP A 47 4.80 -1.41 -3.42
N ALA A 48 3.53 -1.58 -3.78
CA ALA A 48 3.03 -2.83 -4.37
C ALA A 48 3.70 -3.13 -5.72
N ASN A 49 3.84 -2.13 -6.59
CA ASN A 49 4.49 -2.28 -7.90
C ASN A 49 5.98 -2.63 -7.76
N ASN A 50 6.70 -1.93 -6.89
CA ASN A 50 8.13 -2.19 -6.69
C ASN A 50 8.36 -3.55 -6.04
N SER A 51 7.50 -3.95 -5.10
CA SER A 51 7.55 -5.28 -4.51
C SER A 51 7.31 -6.38 -5.55
N ALA A 52 6.33 -6.20 -6.43
CA ALA A 52 6.05 -7.14 -7.52
C ALA A 52 7.23 -7.26 -8.48
N LYS A 53 7.82 -6.12 -8.89
CA LYS A 53 9.03 -6.11 -9.73
C LYS A 53 10.16 -6.90 -9.09
N LYS A 54 10.46 -6.65 -7.83
CA LYS A 54 11.53 -7.35 -7.10
C LYS A 54 11.28 -8.86 -7.01
N ILE A 55 10.04 -9.28 -6.78
CA ILE A 55 9.67 -10.70 -6.77
C ILE A 55 9.91 -11.32 -8.16
N ASN A 56 9.51 -10.63 -9.22
CA ASN A 56 9.72 -11.10 -10.60
C ASN A 56 11.20 -11.15 -10.99
N GLU A 57 11.99 -10.17 -10.57
CA GLU A 57 13.44 -10.15 -10.80
C GLU A 57 14.12 -11.33 -10.12
N ASN A 58 13.76 -11.63 -8.86
CA ASN A 58 14.28 -12.79 -8.14
C ASN A 58 13.93 -14.10 -8.85
N MET A 59 12.66 -14.28 -9.25
CA MET A 59 12.21 -15.48 -9.97
C MET A 59 12.89 -15.66 -11.33
N ALA A 60 13.37 -14.59 -11.97
CA ALA A 60 14.08 -14.67 -13.24
C ALA A 60 15.57 -15.01 -13.10
N THR A 61 16.14 -14.83 -11.89
CA THR A 61 17.55 -15.12 -11.60
C THR A 61 17.79 -16.51 -11.00
N GLU A 62 16.71 -17.19 -10.57
CA GLU A 62 16.71 -18.58 -10.09
C GLU A 62 16.63 -19.57 -11.27
#